data_AF-A0A8J6DZZ4-F1
#
_entry.id   AF-A0A8J6DZZ4-F1
#
_cell.length_a   1.000
_cell.length_b   1.000
_cell.length_c   1.000
_cell.angle_alpha   90.00
_cell.angle_beta   90.00
_cell.angle_gamma   90.00
#
_symmetry.space_group_name_H-M   'P 1'
#
loop_
_entity.id
_entity.type
_entity.pdbx_description
1 polymer ?
#
loop_
_entity_poly.entity_id
_entity_poly.type
_entity_poly.pdbx_seq_one_letter_code
_entity_poly.pdbx_strand_id
1 'polypeptide(L)'
;MDQKLMQSKDQSWIKAQASLEFHYKMWDVAFKPNYNRSSIHIDNLFTMNSESHSFFMGGDSQYQSNTTLKQWEASLVNYPAVVNVTLQPQWNVMKSGSVRDHLKATIEYYLKNGKVPTNPVTGYRTGVRGPYDHLLEMEPEELQAHVEAHGDIFVPTADDIIVDSL
;
A
#
# COMPACT_ATOMS: atom_id res chain seq x y z
N MET A 1 -30.83 -3.44 27.90
CA MET A 1 -29.39 -3.22 27.65
C MET A 1 -28.63 -4.36 28.30
N ASP A 2 -27.83 -5.09 27.53
CA ASP A 2 -27.11 -6.26 28.01
C ASP A 2 -25.97 -5.85 28.94
N GLN A 3 -26.06 -6.18 30.24
CA GLN A 3 -25.07 -5.81 31.26
C GLN A 3 -23.66 -6.36 30.97
N LYS A 4 -23.54 -7.32 30.04
CA LYS A 4 -22.26 -7.85 29.55
C LYS A 4 -21.43 -6.82 28.77
N LEU A 5 -22.07 -5.88 28.07
CA LEU A 5 -21.39 -4.81 27.30
C LEU A 5 -20.86 -3.67 28.18
N MET A 6 -21.26 -3.61 29.45
CA MET A 6 -20.87 -2.54 30.38
C MET A 6 -19.68 -2.89 31.29
N GLN A 7 -19.08 -4.08 31.13
CA GLN A 7 -17.85 -4.40 31.85
C GLN A 7 -16.65 -3.72 31.18
N SER A 8 -16.27 -2.55 31.68
CA SER A 8 -15.00 -1.92 31.31
C SER A 8 -13.84 -2.87 31.68
N LYS A 9 -13.00 -3.22 30.70
CA LYS A 9 -11.77 -3.96 30.90
C LYS A 9 -10.59 -3.02 30.74
N ASP A 10 -9.55 -3.23 31.53
CA ASP A 10 -8.32 -2.47 31.39
C ASP A 10 -7.52 -2.89 30.13
N GLN A 11 -6.59 -2.03 29.73
CA GLN A 11 -5.77 -2.25 28.53
C GLN A 11 -4.88 -3.51 28.65
N SER A 12 -4.43 -3.87 29.86
CA SER A 12 -3.63 -5.08 30.08
C SER A 12 -4.43 -6.35 29.80
N TRP A 13 -5.69 -6.39 30.23
CA TRP A 13 -6.60 -7.49 29.95
C TRP A 13 -6.86 -7.62 28.45
N ILE A 14 -7.13 -6.51 27.76
CA ILE A 14 -7.35 -6.52 26.30
C ILE A 14 -6.11 -7.04 25.57
N LYS A 15 -4.92 -6.57 25.94
CA LYS A 15 -3.66 -7.05 25.37
C LYS A 15 -3.44 -8.54 25.62
N ALA A 16 -3.78 -9.03 26.82
CA ALA A 16 -3.67 -10.45 27.14
C ALA A 16 -4.63 -11.29 26.27
N GLN A 17 -5.89 -10.88 26.14
CA GLN A 17 -6.87 -11.59 25.32
C GLN A 17 -6.51 -11.56 23.82
N ALA A 18 -6.08 -10.41 23.29
CA ALA A 18 -5.62 -10.28 21.91
C ALA A 18 -4.38 -11.14 21.64
N SER A 19 -3.44 -11.20 22.58
CA SER A 19 -2.28 -12.09 22.49
C SER A 19 -2.71 -13.56 22.46
N LEU A 20 -3.62 -13.98 23.33
CA LEU A 20 -4.14 -15.35 23.36
C LEU A 20 -4.85 -15.71 22.04
N GLU A 21 -5.67 -14.80 21.50
CA GLU A 21 -6.32 -14.99 20.20
C GLU A 21 -5.30 -15.13 19.06
N PHE A 22 -4.27 -14.27 19.04
CA PHE A 22 -3.19 -14.37 18.07
C PHE A 22 -2.48 -15.74 18.15
N HIS A 23 -2.08 -16.19 19.35
CA HIS A 23 -1.42 -17.48 19.53
C HIS A 23 -2.33 -18.65 19.15
N TYR A 24 -3.63 -18.57 19.47
CA TYR A 24 -4.60 -19.59 19.08
C TYR A 24 -4.68 -19.75 17.56
N LYS A 25 -4.68 -18.64 16.80
CA LYS A 25 -4.74 -18.63 15.34
C LYS A 25 -3.42 -19.02 14.68
N MET A 26 -2.30 -18.63 15.28
CA MET A 26 -0.96 -18.92 14.77
C MET A 26 -0.42 -20.30 15.17
N TRP A 27 -1.12 -21.04 16.04
CA TRP A 27 -0.69 -22.36 16.51
C TRP A 27 -0.38 -23.34 15.36
N ASP A 28 -1.14 -23.27 14.28
CA ASP A 28 -0.96 -24.14 13.11
C ASP A 28 0.22 -23.74 12.20
N VAL A 29 0.83 -22.56 12.40
CA VAL A 29 1.86 -21.95 11.50
C VAL A 29 3.21 -21.75 12.18
N ALA A 30 3.24 -21.49 13.49
CA ALA A 30 4.45 -21.07 14.18
C ALA A 30 4.86 -22.03 15.30
N PHE A 31 5.87 -22.85 15.02
CA PHE A 31 6.80 -23.50 15.95
C PHE A 31 6.64 -23.17 17.45
N LYS A 32 6.08 -24.12 18.23
CA LYS A 32 6.79 -24.85 19.31
C LYS A 32 6.08 -26.19 19.57
N PRO A 33 6.79 -27.32 19.74
CA PRO A 33 6.19 -28.59 20.16
C PRO A 33 5.56 -28.56 21.57
N ASN A 34 5.72 -27.45 22.31
CA ASN A 34 5.37 -27.35 23.73
C ASN A 34 4.09 -26.53 24.01
N TYR A 35 3.41 -25.99 23.00
CA TYR A 35 2.12 -25.33 23.21
C TYR A 35 1.01 -26.23 22.67
N ASN A 36 0.12 -26.67 23.56
CA ASN A 36 -1.07 -27.40 23.17
C ASN A 36 -2.17 -26.37 22.83
N ARG A 37 -2.81 -26.48 21.66
CA ARG A 37 -3.93 -25.60 21.30
C ARG A 37 -5.02 -25.62 22.37
N SER A 38 -5.24 -26.75 23.03
CA SER A 38 -6.23 -26.88 24.10
C SER A 38 -5.86 -26.14 25.39
N SER A 39 -4.60 -25.70 25.57
CA SER A 39 -4.17 -24.92 26.73
C SER A 39 -4.31 -23.41 26.54
N ILE A 40 -4.79 -22.95 25.37
CA ILE A 40 -5.04 -21.53 25.10
C ILE A 40 -6.52 -21.24 25.38
N HIS A 41 -6.78 -20.47 26.44
CA HIS A 41 -8.14 -20.13 26.88
C HIS A 41 -8.41 -18.64 26.63
N ILE A 42 -9.15 -18.34 25.56
CA ILE A 42 -9.65 -16.99 25.26
C ILE A 42 -10.97 -16.79 26.00
N ASP A 43 -11.18 -15.62 26.57
CA ASP A 43 -12.41 -15.27 27.28
C ASP A 43 -13.60 -15.19 26.30
N ASN A 44 -14.70 -15.88 26.64
CA ASN A 44 -15.89 -15.93 25.78
C ASN A 44 -16.47 -14.54 25.49
N LEU A 45 -16.43 -13.60 26.44
CA LEU A 45 -16.91 -12.24 26.21
C LEU A 45 -16.03 -11.53 25.18
N PHE A 46 -14.72 -11.75 25.23
CA PHE A 46 -13.80 -11.24 24.22
C PHE A 46 -14.12 -11.83 22.85
N THR A 47 -14.21 -13.17 22.74
CA THR A 47 -14.53 -13.86 21.49
C THR A 47 -15.87 -13.44 20.88
N MET A 48 -16.91 -13.22 21.70
CA MET A 48 -18.23 -12.80 21.21
C MET A 48 -18.26 -11.36 20.70
N ASN A 49 -17.28 -10.52 21.08
CA ASN A 49 -17.27 -9.09 20.77
C ASN A 49 -15.99 -8.67 20.01
N SER A 50 -15.14 -9.61 19.60
CA SER A 50 -13.96 -9.35 18.80
C SER A 50 -14.18 -9.82 17.36
N GLU A 51 -13.70 -9.01 16.42
CA GLU A 51 -13.53 -9.40 15.04
C GLU A 51 -12.05 -9.58 14.77
N SER A 52 -11.73 -10.55 13.93
CA SER A 52 -10.35 -10.79 13.57
C SER A 52 -10.25 -11.18 12.10
N HIS A 53 -9.25 -10.58 11.48
CA HIS A 53 -8.98 -10.71 10.07
C HIS A 53 -7.63 -11.41 9.90
N SER A 54 -7.61 -12.39 9.02
CA SER A 54 -6.38 -13.04 8.57
C SER A 54 -5.98 -12.43 7.24
N PHE A 55 -4.74 -11.98 7.13
CA PHE A 55 -4.16 -11.50 5.87
C PHE A 55 -3.09 -12.49 5.43
N PHE A 56 -3.24 -13.02 4.23
CA PHE A 56 -2.31 -13.96 3.63
C PHE A 56 -1.45 -13.23 2.61
N MET A 57 -0.13 -13.42 2.66
CA MET A 57 0.79 -12.89 1.67
C MET A 57 1.54 -14.05 1.02
N GLY A 58 1.42 -14.16 -0.30
CA GLY A 58 1.95 -15.32 -1.03
C GLY A 58 1.15 -16.58 -0.76
N GLY A 59 1.78 -17.72 -1.03
CA GLY A 59 1.15 -19.03 -1.03
C GLY A 59 0.10 -19.15 -2.14
N ASP A 60 -0.46 -20.33 -2.26
CA ASP A 60 -1.56 -20.60 -3.17
C ASP A 60 -2.86 -20.01 -2.61
N SER A 61 -3.51 -19.19 -3.43
CA SER A 61 -4.79 -18.53 -3.12
C SER A 61 -5.89 -19.50 -2.68
N GLN A 62 -5.89 -20.75 -3.17
CA GLN A 62 -6.92 -21.74 -2.82
C GLN A 62 -6.83 -22.19 -1.36
N TYR A 63 -5.69 -21.96 -0.69
CA TYR A 63 -5.44 -22.35 0.69
C TYR A 63 -5.46 -21.19 1.69
N GLN A 64 -5.81 -19.97 1.27
CA GLN A 64 -5.84 -18.77 2.13
C GLN A 64 -7.06 -18.74 3.07
N SER A 65 -7.16 -19.74 3.95
CA SER A 65 -8.18 -19.83 5.00
C SER A 65 -7.60 -20.43 6.27
N ASN A 66 -8.25 -20.18 7.41
CA ASN A 66 -7.82 -20.74 8.69
C ASN A 66 -7.84 -22.29 8.69
N THR A 67 -8.73 -22.91 7.92
CA THR A 67 -8.86 -24.38 7.83
C THR A 67 -7.82 -25.04 6.92
N THR A 68 -7.24 -24.28 5.99
CA THR A 68 -6.28 -24.77 4.98
C THR A 68 -4.89 -24.17 5.19
N LEU A 69 -4.63 -23.64 6.38
CA LEU A 69 -3.46 -22.84 6.69
C LEU A 69 -2.14 -23.62 6.55
N LYS A 70 -2.14 -24.93 6.86
CA LYS A 70 -0.98 -25.82 6.66
C LYS A 70 -0.68 -26.07 5.18
N GLN A 71 -1.71 -26.21 4.35
CA GLN A 71 -1.55 -26.35 2.90
C GLN A 71 -1.04 -25.04 2.30
N TRP A 72 -1.53 -23.90 2.80
CA TRP A 72 -1.01 -22.59 2.43
C TRP A 72 0.47 -22.44 2.80
N GLU A 73 0.86 -22.81 4.01
CA GLU A 73 2.26 -22.77 4.45
C GLU A 73 3.16 -23.64 3.54
N ALA A 74 2.74 -24.88 3.25
CA ALA A 74 3.48 -25.77 2.35
C ALA A 74 3.61 -25.20 0.92
N SER A 75 2.65 -24.39 0.47
CA SER A 75 2.66 -23.78 -0.86
C SER A 75 3.61 -22.58 -1.00
N LEU A 76 4.08 -22.00 0.12
CA LEU A 76 4.97 -20.83 0.12
C LEU A 76 6.29 -21.08 -0.61
N VAL A 77 6.75 -22.33 -0.67
CA VAL A 77 7.95 -22.72 -1.41
C VAL A 77 7.80 -22.41 -2.91
N ASN A 78 6.59 -22.60 -3.45
CA ASN A 78 6.31 -22.39 -4.87
C ASN A 78 5.76 -20.98 -5.16
N TYR A 79 5.14 -20.35 -4.16
CA TYR A 79 4.52 -19.03 -4.27
C TYR A 79 5.03 -18.10 -3.16
N PRO A 80 6.32 -17.73 -3.16
CA PRO A 80 6.89 -16.90 -2.10
C PRO A 80 6.33 -15.47 -2.16
N ALA A 81 6.19 -14.84 -1.00
CA ALA A 81 5.91 -13.43 -0.88
C ALA A 81 7.10 -12.65 -0.32
N VAL A 82 7.15 -11.39 -0.70
CA VAL A 82 8.09 -10.42 -0.17
C VAL A 82 7.58 -9.91 1.17
N VAL A 83 8.16 -10.39 2.26
CA VAL A 83 7.73 -10.03 3.64
C VAL A 83 8.48 -8.80 4.17
N ASN A 84 9.69 -8.56 3.66
CA ASN A 84 10.50 -7.42 4.04
C ASN A 84 11.35 -6.95 2.85
N VAL A 85 11.39 -5.63 2.63
CA VAL A 85 12.18 -5.00 1.58
C VAL A 85 12.80 -3.70 2.07
N THR A 86 14.05 -3.49 1.66
CA THR A 86 14.64 -2.16 1.66
C THR A 86 14.33 -1.51 0.33
N LEU A 87 13.55 -0.43 0.36
CA LEU A 87 13.20 0.33 -0.83
C LEU A 87 14.17 1.51 -1.00
N GLN A 88 14.49 1.79 -2.26
CA GLN A 88 15.13 3.04 -2.65
C GLN A 88 14.20 3.82 -3.57
N PRO A 89 14.25 5.15 -3.55
CA PRO A 89 13.45 5.94 -4.46
C PRO A 89 13.71 5.60 -5.92
N GLN A 90 12.64 5.46 -6.71
CA GLN A 90 12.73 5.05 -8.10
C GLN A 90 13.56 6.01 -8.97
N TRP A 91 13.60 7.30 -8.63
CA TRP A 91 14.45 8.26 -9.33
C TRP A 91 15.94 7.95 -9.20
N ASN A 92 16.40 7.24 -8.16
CA ASN A 92 17.81 6.91 -8.00
C ASN A 92 18.35 5.96 -9.07
N VAL A 93 17.48 5.23 -9.79
CA VAL A 93 17.86 4.33 -10.88
C VAL A 93 17.69 4.95 -12.27
N MET A 94 17.25 6.21 -12.35
CA MET A 94 17.05 6.91 -13.62
C MET A 94 18.37 7.44 -14.18
N LYS A 95 18.64 7.13 -15.46
CA LYS A 95 19.85 7.59 -16.17
C LYS A 95 19.76 9.04 -16.61
N SER A 96 18.57 9.50 -16.98
CA SER A 96 18.33 10.88 -17.44
C SER A 96 18.08 11.79 -16.24
N GLY A 97 18.86 12.88 -16.13
CA GLY A 97 18.69 13.87 -15.07
C GLY A 97 17.33 14.57 -15.11
N SER A 98 16.82 14.89 -16.31
CA SER A 98 15.52 15.54 -16.48
C SER A 98 14.36 14.65 -16.03
N VAL A 99 14.40 13.36 -16.43
CA VAL A 99 13.40 12.36 -16.04
C VAL A 99 13.48 12.07 -14.54
N ARG A 100 14.70 11.99 -13.99
CA ARG A 100 14.93 11.81 -12.55
C ARG A 100 14.26 12.91 -11.74
N ASP A 101 14.54 14.15 -12.07
CA ASP A 101 14.07 15.30 -11.31
C ASP A 101 12.55 15.48 -11.45
N HIS A 102 12.00 15.21 -12.64
CA HIS A 102 10.55 15.18 -12.85
C HIS A 102 9.84 14.09 -12.02
N LEU A 103 10.40 12.87 -12.02
CA LEU A 103 9.85 11.76 -11.25
C LEU A 103 9.90 12.04 -9.74
N LYS A 104 11.01 12.62 -9.27
CA LYS A 104 11.16 13.04 -7.87
C LYS A 104 10.09 14.07 -7.50
N ALA A 105 9.96 15.14 -8.28
CA ALA A 105 8.98 16.20 -8.06
C ALA A 105 7.53 15.67 -8.05
N THR A 106 7.22 14.75 -8.98
CA THR A 106 5.90 14.12 -9.09
C THR A 106 5.57 13.28 -7.87
N ILE A 107 6.52 12.46 -7.39
CA ILE A 107 6.33 11.63 -6.20
C ILE A 107 6.20 12.51 -4.95
N GLU A 108 7.01 13.55 -4.80
CA GLU A 108 6.91 14.50 -3.69
C GLU A 108 5.55 15.22 -3.68
N TYR A 109 5.04 15.61 -4.86
CA TYR A 109 3.70 16.16 -4.98
C TYR A 109 2.61 15.15 -4.58
N TYR A 110 2.70 13.91 -5.06
CA TYR A 110 1.74 12.86 -4.73
C TYR A 110 1.69 12.59 -3.22
N LEU A 111 2.84 12.45 -2.58
CA LEU A 111 2.94 12.22 -1.13
C LEU A 111 2.32 13.37 -0.32
N LYS A 112 2.40 14.61 -0.82
CA LYS A 112 1.84 15.78 -0.16
C LYS A 112 0.34 15.95 -0.40
N ASN A 113 -0.16 15.60 -1.58
CA ASN A 113 -1.51 15.98 -2.03
C ASN A 113 -2.47 14.79 -2.20
N GLY A 114 -1.98 13.55 -2.12
CA GLY A 114 -2.78 12.32 -2.33
C GLY A 114 -3.24 12.13 -3.78
N LYS A 115 -2.69 12.90 -4.73
CA LYS A 115 -3.03 12.86 -6.15
C LYS A 115 -1.83 13.22 -7.00
N VAL A 116 -1.80 12.73 -8.24
CA VAL A 116 -0.77 13.11 -9.21
C VAL A 116 -0.98 14.56 -9.67
N PRO A 117 0.07 15.29 -10.06
CA PRO A 117 -0.07 16.63 -10.62
C PRO A 117 -0.92 16.58 -11.90
N THR A 118 -1.97 17.40 -11.98
CA THR A 118 -2.83 17.51 -13.18
C THR A 118 -2.20 18.31 -14.30
N ASN A 119 -1.09 19.01 -14.02
CA ASN A 119 -0.27 19.68 -15.02
C ASN A 119 1.19 19.29 -14.76
N PRO A 120 1.93 18.77 -15.77
CA PRO A 120 3.32 18.31 -15.62
C PRO A 120 4.24 19.40 -15.07
N VAL A 121 3.86 20.67 -15.16
CA VAL A 121 4.64 21.79 -14.64
C VAL A 121 4.39 22.09 -13.17
N THR A 122 3.25 21.70 -12.61
CA THR A 122 2.90 22.00 -11.21
C THR A 122 3.70 21.21 -10.17
N GLY A 123 4.46 20.20 -10.58
CA GLY A 123 5.48 19.54 -9.74
C GLY A 123 6.78 20.33 -9.59
N TYR A 124 7.08 21.26 -10.51
CA TYR A 124 8.30 22.07 -10.51
C TYR A 124 8.13 23.31 -9.62
N ARG A 125 8.08 23.13 -8.30
CA ARG A 125 8.26 24.27 -7.38
C ARG A 125 9.18 23.92 -6.23
N THR A 126 10.48 23.97 -6.51
CA THR A 126 11.50 24.62 -5.66
C THR A 126 12.80 24.85 -6.45
N GLY A 127 12.96 26.04 -7.02
CA GLY A 127 14.27 26.73 -7.14
C GLY A 127 15.35 26.17 -8.08
N VAL A 128 15.11 25.12 -8.86
CA VAL A 128 16.08 24.64 -9.85
C VAL A 128 15.45 24.79 -11.24
N ARG A 129 16.11 25.57 -12.10
CA ARG A 129 15.64 25.84 -13.47
C ARG A 129 15.58 24.51 -14.22
N GLY A 130 14.38 23.99 -14.44
CA GLY A 130 14.18 22.72 -15.13
C GLY A 130 14.46 22.87 -16.63
N PRO A 131 14.79 21.77 -17.34
CA PRO A 131 14.97 21.81 -18.78
C PRO A 131 13.70 22.23 -19.54
N TYR A 132 12.55 22.27 -18.86
CA TYR A 132 11.25 22.64 -19.41
C TYR A 132 10.71 23.98 -18.89
N ASP A 133 11.50 24.75 -18.13
CA ASP A 133 11.05 26.06 -17.63
C ASP A 133 10.78 27.06 -18.78
N HIS A 134 11.47 26.90 -19.91
CA HIS A 134 11.20 27.68 -21.11
C HIS A 134 9.80 27.42 -21.68
N LEU A 135 9.17 26.28 -21.37
CA LEU A 135 7.80 25.96 -21.78
C LEU A 135 6.75 26.72 -20.95
N LEU A 136 7.10 27.23 -19.76
CA LEU A 136 6.22 28.07 -18.94
C LEU A 136 6.09 29.50 -19.46
N GLU A 137 7.06 29.91 -20.27
CA GLU A 137 7.16 31.26 -20.84
C GLU A 137 6.64 31.29 -22.28
N MET A 138 6.26 30.14 -22.86
CA MET A 138 5.74 30.01 -24.21
C MET A 138 4.25 30.35 -24.28
N GLU A 139 3.86 31.05 -25.34
CA GLU A 139 2.45 31.24 -25.66
C GLU A 139 1.82 29.89 -26.10
N PRO A 140 0.51 29.69 -25.91
CA PRO A 140 -0.15 28.40 -26.18
C PRO A 140 0.10 27.82 -27.57
N GLU A 141 0.21 28.68 -28.59
CA GLU A 141 0.46 28.29 -29.98
C GLU A 141 1.90 27.79 -30.19
N GLU A 142 2.86 28.37 -29.48
CA GLU A 142 4.28 27.97 -29.52
C GLU A 142 4.49 26.64 -28.80
N LEU A 143 3.78 26.45 -27.69
CA LEU A 143 3.79 25.20 -26.93
C LEU A 143 3.26 24.04 -27.79
N GLN A 144 2.17 24.27 -28.54
CA GLN A 144 1.59 23.24 -29.41
C GLN A 144 2.52 22.85 -30.56
N ALA A 145 3.16 23.83 -31.21
CA ALA A 145 4.17 23.56 -32.24
C ALA A 145 5.41 22.82 -31.69
N HIS A 146 5.83 23.14 -30.46
CA HIS A 146 6.95 22.45 -29.80
C HIS A 146 6.64 20.98 -29.50
N VAL A 147 5.41 20.68 -29.08
CA VAL A 147 4.94 19.30 -28.83
C VAL A 147 4.88 18.49 -30.13
N GLU A 148 4.35 19.08 -31.20
CA GLU A 148 4.26 18.44 -32.52
C GLU A 148 5.65 18.17 -33.14
N ALA A 149 6.62 19.05 -32.91
CA ALA A 149 7.98 18.92 -33.44
C ALA A 149 8.85 17.88 -32.69
N HIS A 150 8.58 17.64 -31.41
CA HIS A 150 9.45 16.83 -30.55
C HIS A 150 8.83 15.51 -30.05
N GLY A 151 7.54 15.25 -30.33
CA GLY A 151 6.92 13.92 -30.23
C GLY A 151 6.83 13.27 -28.84
N ASP A 152 7.42 13.87 -27.80
CA ASP A 152 7.66 13.21 -26.51
C ASP A 152 6.93 13.88 -25.32
N ILE A 153 5.93 14.71 -25.56
CA ILE A 153 5.11 15.28 -24.48
C ILE A 153 3.64 14.91 -24.72
N PHE A 154 3.17 13.91 -23.97
CA PHE A 154 1.74 13.65 -23.85
C PHE A 154 1.10 14.82 -23.10
N VAL A 155 0.50 15.74 -23.84
CA VAL A 155 -0.42 16.75 -23.31
C VAL A 155 -1.83 16.18 -23.51
N PRO A 156 -2.49 15.64 -22.47
CA PRO A 156 -3.89 15.25 -22.63
C PRO A 156 -4.69 16.50 -22.98
N THR A 157 -5.35 16.48 -24.12
CA THR A 157 -6.24 17.58 -24.51
C THR A 157 -7.56 17.45 -23.74
N ALA A 158 -8.24 18.58 -23.51
CA ALA A 158 -9.45 18.63 -22.69
C ALA A 158 -10.59 17.71 -23.20
N ASP A 159 -10.48 17.22 -24.44
CA ASP A 159 -11.46 16.33 -25.07
C ASP A 159 -11.25 14.84 -24.74
N ASP A 160 -10.12 14.46 -24.11
CA ASP A 160 -9.82 13.07 -23.74
C ASP A 160 -10.44 12.65 -22.38
N ILE A 161 -11.16 13.55 -21.71
CA ILE A 161 -11.84 13.30 -20.43
C ILE A 161 -13.33 13.07 -20.69
N ILE A 162 -13.69 11.95 -21.32
CA ILE A 162 -15.02 11.36 -21.12
C ILE A 162 -14.92 10.46 -19.90
N VAL A 163 -15.34 10.99 -18.75
CA VAL A 163 -15.58 10.20 -17.54
C VAL A 163 -16.95 9.54 -17.70
N ASP A 164 -17.00 8.36 -18.31
CA ASP A 164 -18.12 7.46 -18.05
C ASP A 164 -17.96 6.94 -16.63
N SER A 165 -18.78 7.49 -15.75
CA SER A 165 -18.91 7.10 -14.36
C SER A 165 -19.98 6.00 -14.26
N LEU A 166 -19.55 4.77 -13.97
CA LEU A 166 -20.35 3.72 -13.33
C LEU A 166 -19.46 2.93 -12.35
#